data_AF-A0A7X9CPN1-F1
#
_entry.id   AF-A0A7X9CPN1-F1
#
_cell.length_a   1.000
_cell.length_b   1.000
_cell.length_c   1.000
_cell.angle_alpha   90.00
_cell.angle_beta   90.00
_cell.angle_gamma   90.00
#
_symmetry.space_group_name_H-M   'P 1'
#
loop_
_entity.id
_entity.type
_entity.pdbx_description
1 polymer ?
#
loop_
_entity_poly.entity_id
_entity_poly.type
_entity_poly.pdbx_seq_one_letter_code
_entity_poly.pdbx_strand_id
1 'polypeptide(L)'
;DLKPLKKFSDTESFDEKLALEYRDKAIEELEGEVKFPVIVYMPYNSGGTEWAKRVQIIEQQMENLLGTDYIDIVIDPKPPTNFLSEVRRSGKYGFLECNWGPDYADPETYTDPFYPGGTYNFPEFVEDYTEENGEKRYTNLVDAARAEVHDIAKRYELFAEAEAFLIEEAFVIPYGIGGGGYAASLFNPFESQYSPFGVSSSRYKGQRLLAKPMNTEEYKKQLEVWEKERAKALKNQ
;
A
#
# COMPACT_ATOMS: atom_id res chain seq x y z
N ASP A 1 1.32 22.20 -4.70
CA ASP A 1 2.58 21.43 -4.71
C ASP A 1 2.68 20.63 -3.43
N LEU A 2 2.77 19.30 -3.51
CA LEU A 2 2.90 18.40 -2.36
C LEU A 2 4.32 18.48 -1.77
N LYS A 3 4.69 19.66 -1.27
CA LYS A 3 6.04 19.98 -0.77
C LYS A 3 6.58 18.96 0.24
N PRO A 4 5.79 18.45 1.22
CA PRO A 4 6.28 17.48 2.19
C PRO A 4 6.86 16.21 1.56
N LEU A 5 6.34 15.80 0.40
CA LEU A 5 6.74 14.56 -0.27
C LEU A 5 7.89 14.74 -1.28
N LYS A 6 8.28 15.99 -1.59
CA LYS A 6 9.30 16.25 -2.62
C LYS A 6 10.61 15.51 -2.38
N LYS A 7 11.01 15.36 -1.13
CA LYS A 7 12.25 14.65 -0.78
C LYS A 7 12.23 13.15 -1.11
N PHE A 8 11.04 12.58 -1.31
CA PHE A 8 10.84 11.19 -1.71
C PHE A 8 10.53 11.08 -3.20
N SER A 9 9.77 12.02 -3.76
CA SER A 9 9.37 11.98 -5.18
C SER A 9 10.44 12.47 -6.15
N ASP A 10 11.32 13.36 -5.70
CA ASP A 10 12.30 14.03 -6.56
C ASP A 10 13.68 13.33 -6.54
N THR A 11 13.83 12.27 -5.76
CA THR A 11 15.08 11.53 -5.55
C THR A 11 14.89 10.04 -5.83
N GLU A 12 16.00 9.34 -6.09
CA GLU A 12 16.02 7.90 -5.95
C GLU A 12 15.94 7.57 -4.46
N SER A 13 14.94 6.80 -4.07
CA SER A 13 14.69 6.43 -2.68
C SER A 13 15.72 5.44 -2.13
N PHE A 14 16.34 4.65 -3.01
CA PHE A 14 17.37 3.68 -2.63
C PHE A 14 18.76 4.31 -2.57
N ASP A 15 19.34 4.36 -1.37
CA ASP A 15 20.73 4.76 -1.13
C ASP A 15 21.45 3.70 -0.28
N GLU A 16 22.33 2.95 -0.93
CA GLU A 16 23.12 1.87 -0.32
C GLU A 16 23.98 2.37 0.85
N LYS A 17 24.64 3.51 0.69
CA LYS A 17 25.56 4.04 1.71
C LYS A 17 24.79 4.51 2.93
N LEU A 18 23.68 5.21 2.70
CA LEU A 18 22.84 5.70 3.78
C LEU A 18 22.20 4.53 4.54
N ALA A 19 21.76 3.47 3.84
CA ALA A 19 21.24 2.27 4.48
C ALA A 19 22.28 1.61 5.40
N LEU A 20 23.53 1.48 4.94
CA LEU A 20 24.64 0.96 5.76
C LEU A 20 24.97 1.88 6.94
N GLU A 21 24.92 3.20 6.75
CA GLU A 21 25.13 4.17 7.83
C GLU A 21 24.06 4.04 8.94
N TYR A 22 22.79 3.88 8.56
CA TYR A 22 21.71 3.66 9.54
C TYR A 22 21.81 2.30 10.23
N ARG A 23 22.22 1.26 9.52
CA ARG A 23 22.51 -0.05 10.14
C ARG A 23 23.59 0.08 11.21
N ASP A 24 24.71 0.72 10.89
CA ASP A 24 25.84 0.84 11.81
C ASP A 24 25.47 1.63 13.07
N LYS A 25 24.65 2.69 12.91
CA LYS A 25 24.06 3.42 14.05
C LYS A 25 23.14 2.53 14.89
N ALA A 26 22.26 1.74 14.25
CA ALA A 26 21.36 0.83 14.96
C ALA A 26 22.13 -0.26 15.74
N ILE A 27 23.26 -0.73 15.22
CA ILE A 27 24.14 -1.67 15.94
C ILE A 27 24.71 -1.00 17.20
N GLU A 28 25.20 0.23 17.10
CA GLU A 28 25.74 0.99 18.23
C GLU A 28 24.65 1.29 19.28
N GLU A 29 23.46 1.72 18.85
CA GLU A 29 22.35 2.07 19.73
C GLU A 29 21.78 0.86 20.49
N LEU A 30 21.75 -0.32 19.84
CA LEU A 30 21.15 -1.54 20.41
C LEU A 30 22.20 -2.48 21.04
N GLU A 31 23.47 -2.08 21.11
CA GLU A 31 24.54 -2.90 21.66
C GLU A 31 24.26 -3.28 23.12
N GLY A 32 24.13 -4.59 23.38
CA GLY A 32 23.86 -5.11 24.72
C GLY A 32 22.38 -5.09 25.13
N GLU A 33 21.50 -4.46 24.34
CA GLU A 33 20.05 -4.49 24.57
C GLU A 33 19.36 -5.63 23.81
N VAL A 34 19.86 -5.95 22.62
CA VAL A 34 19.33 -7.01 21.76
C VAL A 34 20.38 -8.04 21.40
N LYS A 35 19.92 -9.18 20.87
CA LYS A 35 20.79 -10.18 20.25
C LYS A 35 20.65 -10.08 18.74
N PHE A 36 21.77 -9.88 18.07
CA PHE A 36 21.85 -9.95 16.61
C PHE A 36 22.03 -11.40 16.10
N PRO A 37 21.56 -11.72 14.89
CA PRO A 37 20.77 -10.85 14.01
C PRO A 37 19.35 -10.61 14.55
N VAL A 38 18.77 -9.47 14.22
CA VAL A 38 17.36 -9.18 14.50
C VAL A 38 16.50 -10.07 13.59
N ILE A 39 15.64 -10.88 14.22
CA ILE A 39 14.74 -11.78 13.49
C ILE A 39 13.50 -11.00 13.05
N VAL A 40 13.28 -10.91 11.73
CA VAL A 40 12.12 -10.24 11.14
C VAL A 40 11.23 -11.27 10.45
N TYR A 41 10.08 -11.55 11.05
CA TYR A 41 9.11 -12.47 10.44
C TYR A 41 8.39 -11.79 9.27
N MET A 42 8.45 -12.42 8.09
CA MET A 42 7.78 -11.94 6.88
C MET A 42 6.75 -12.96 6.37
N PRO A 43 5.54 -13.00 6.96
CA PRO A 43 4.51 -13.91 6.50
C PRO A 43 3.94 -13.50 5.13
N TYR A 44 3.53 -14.49 4.35
CA TYR A 44 2.87 -14.27 3.06
C TYR A 44 1.75 -15.27 2.81
N ASN A 45 0.79 -14.91 1.96
CA ASN A 45 -0.28 -15.81 1.54
C ASN A 45 0.23 -16.78 0.48
N SER A 46 0.30 -18.07 0.81
CA SER A 46 0.85 -19.12 -0.06
C SER A 46 -0.05 -19.53 -1.22
N GLY A 47 -1.21 -18.88 -1.39
CA GLY A 47 -2.16 -19.16 -2.48
C GLY A 47 -1.69 -18.72 -3.87
N GLY A 48 -0.60 -17.95 -3.97
CA GLY A 48 -0.05 -17.48 -5.24
C GLY A 48 1.47 -17.57 -5.29
N THR A 49 2.02 -17.96 -6.43
CA THR A 49 3.47 -18.11 -6.64
C THR A 49 4.21 -16.78 -6.66
N GLU A 50 3.55 -15.70 -7.08
CA GLU A 50 4.22 -14.41 -7.28
C GLU A 50 4.59 -13.74 -5.94
N TRP A 51 3.76 -13.89 -4.91
CA TRP A 51 4.09 -13.37 -3.59
C TRP A 51 5.26 -14.13 -2.98
N ALA A 52 5.28 -15.47 -3.11
CA ALA A 52 6.41 -16.30 -2.67
C ALA A 52 7.75 -15.86 -3.28
N LYS A 53 7.76 -15.50 -4.56
CA LYS A 53 8.97 -14.99 -5.23
C LYS A 53 9.38 -13.61 -4.74
N ARG A 54 8.42 -12.70 -4.50
CA ARG A 54 8.72 -11.34 -4.03
C ARG A 54 9.32 -11.34 -2.63
N VAL A 55 8.79 -12.14 -1.70
CA VAL A 55 9.36 -12.22 -0.35
C VAL A 55 10.78 -12.78 -0.35
N GLN A 56 11.11 -13.72 -1.24
CA GLN A 56 12.48 -14.22 -1.44
C GLN A 56 13.42 -13.14 -1.98
N ILE A 57 12.95 -12.28 -2.88
CA ILE A 57 13.76 -11.17 -3.40
C ILE A 57 14.01 -10.15 -2.28
N ILE A 58 13.00 -9.86 -1.46
CA ILE A 58 13.13 -8.92 -0.33
C ILE A 58 14.14 -9.45 0.70
N GLU A 59 14.01 -10.71 1.14
CA GLU A 59 14.98 -11.40 2.00
C GLU A 59 16.41 -11.26 1.44
N GLN A 60 16.61 -11.68 0.18
CA GLN A 60 17.92 -11.63 -0.46
C GLN A 60 18.48 -10.21 -0.56
N GLN A 61 17.68 -9.22 -0.99
CA GLN A 61 18.17 -7.85 -1.16
C GLN A 61 18.57 -7.22 0.17
N MET A 62 17.75 -7.39 1.20
CA MET A 62 18.00 -6.80 2.52
C MET A 62 19.18 -7.48 3.21
N GLU A 63 19.26 -8.81 3.21
CA GLU A 63 20.36 -9.54 3.86
C GLU A 63 21.69 -9.38 3.12
N ASN A 64 21.69 -9.33 1.78
CA ASN A 64 22.91 -9.09 1.01
C ASN A 64 23.49 -7.69 1.27
N LEU A 65 22.63 -6.69 1.48
CA LEU A 65 23.05 -5.33 1.74
C LEU A 65 23.42 -5.13 3.22
N LEU A 66 22.51 -5.45 4.13
CA LEU A 66 22.65 -5.14 5.55
C LEU A 66 23.51 -6.16 6.29
N GLY A 67 23.63 -7.39 5.78
CA GLY A 67 24.39 -8.47 6.40
C GLY A 67 23.51 -9.40 7.23
N THR A 68 23.71 -10.72 7.06
CA THR A 68 23.00 -11.78 7.80
C THR A 68 23.38 -11.85 9.28
N ASP A 69 24.44 -11.17 9.68
CA ASP A 69 24.84 -10.97 11.07
C ASP A 69 24.06 -9.84 11.74
N TYR A 70 23.46 -8.93 10.96
CA TYR A 70 22.60 -7.85 11.44
C TYR A 70 21.11 -8.21 11.41
N ILE A 71 20.61 -8.75 10.29
CA ILE A 71 19.18 -9.05 10.09
C ILE A 71 18.99 -10.47 9.53
N ASP A 72 17.94 -11.15 9.99
CA ASP A 72 17.50 -12.47 9.51
C ASP A 72 16.01 -12.39 9.18
N ILE A 73 15.66 -12.43 7.89
CA ILE A 73 14.28 -12.33 7.41
C ILE A 73 13.69 -13.72 7.27
N VAL A 74 12.84 -14.09 8.22
CA VAL A 74 12.18 -15.41 8.23
C VAL A 74 10.91 -15.36 7.38
N ILE A 75 10.99 -15.90 6.16
CA ILE A 75 9.83 -16.07 5.28
C ILE A 75 8.88 -17.12 5.85
N ASP A 76 7.62 -16.74 6.07
CA ASP A 76 6.62 -17.58 6.76
C ASP A 76 5.38 -17.82 5.87
N PRO A 77 5.32 -18.95 5.13
CA PRO A 77 4.15 -19.27 4.30
C PRO A 77 2.92 -19.53 5.15
N LYS A 78 1.85 -18.77 4.92
CA LYS A 78 0.56 -18.93 5.60
C LYS A 78 -0.54 -19.35 4.61
N PRO A 79 -1.47 -20.22 5.04
CA PRO A 79 -2.57 -20.66 4.17
C PRO A 79 -3.44 -19.45 3.78
N PRO A 80 -4.07 -19.47 2.59
CA PRO A 80 -4.97 -18.39 2.17
C PRO A 80 -6.18 -18.23 3.10
N THR A 81 -6.66 -19.35 3.64
CA THR A 81 -7.76 -19.39 4.59
C THR A 81 -7.40 -18.60 5.85
N ASN A 82 -8.23 -17.62 6.20
CA ASN A 82 -8.07 -16.77 7.38
C ASN A 82 -6.76 -15.96 7.44
N PHE A 83 -5.99 -15.85 6.34
CA PHE A 83 -4.75 -15.08 6.30
C PHE A 83 -4.94 -13.65 6.84
N LEU A 84 -6.02 -12.99 6.41
CA LEU A 84 -6.30 -11.62 6.83
C LEU A 84 -6.55 -11.48 8.33
N SER A 85 -7.28 -12.42 8.95
CA SER A 85 -7.59 -12.35 10.38
C SER A 85 -6.45 -12.82 11.26
N GLU A 86 -5.73 -13.87 10.84
CA GLU A 86 -4.70 -14.52 11.66
C GLU A 86 -3.31 -13.88 11.54
N VAL A 87 -3.07 -13.11 10.48
CA VAL A 87 -1.77 -12.48 10.21
C VAL A 87 -1.92 -10.96 10.23
N ARG A 88 -2.63 -10.42 9.23
CA ARG A 88 -2.64 -8.98 8.93
C ARG A 88 -3.38 -8.18 10.01
N ARG A 89 -4.66 -8.47 10.23
CA ARG A 89 -5.51 -7.74 11.20
C ARG A 89 -5.06 -7.92 12.65
N SER A 90 -4.35 -9.01 12.95
CA SER A 90 -3.83 -9.29 14.28
C SER A 90 -2.41 -8.79 14.50
N GLY A 91 -1.79 -8.11 13.52
CA GLY A 91 -0.44 -7.56 13.66
C GLY A 91 0.67 -8.60 13.84
N LYS A 92 0.47 -9.85 13.39
CA LYS A 92 1.43 -10.94 13.60
C LYS A 92 2.46 -11.00 12.47
N TYR A 93 3.25 -9.95 12.32
CA TYR A 93 4.32 -9.83 11.32
C TYR A 93 5.38 -8.84 11.81
N GLY A 94 6.61 -9.01 11.33
CA GLY A 94 7.62 -7.94 11.34
C GLY A 94 7.51 -7.13 10.05
N PHE A 95 7.57 -7.80 8.91
CA PHE A 95 7.24 -7.23 7.60
C PHE A 95 6.05 -7.91 6.98
N LEU A 96 5.22 -7.15 6.28
CA LEU A 96 4.10 -7.69 5.51
C LEU A 96 3.97 -6.90 4.22
N GLU A 97 4.01 -7.62 3.09
CA GLU A 97 3.64 -7.01 1.82
C GLU A 97 2.15 -6.65 1.86
N CYS A 98 1.87 -5.37 1.64
CA CYS A 98 0.54 -4.81 1.72
C CYS A 98 0.20 -4.04 0.44
N ASN A 99 -1.08 -4.02 0.12
CA ASN A 99 -1.62 -3.22 -0.98
C ASN A 99 -2.97 -2.59 -0.59
N TRP A 100 -3.18 -1.36 -1.04
CA TRP A 100 -4.44 -0.64 -0.89
C TRP A 100 -4.84 -0.06 -2.25
N GLY A 101 -6.13 -0.16 -2.57
CA GLY A 101 -6.72 0.49 -3.73
C GLY A 101 -7.71 1.55 -3.24
N PRO A 102 -7.81 2.71 -3.91
CA PRO A 102 -8.64 3.79 -3.43
C PRO A 102 -10.11 3.38 -3.48
N ASP A 103 -10.84 3.59 -2.39
CA ASP A 103 -12.28 3.33 -2.32
C ASP A 103 -13.10 4.50 -2.89
N TYR A 104 -12.51 5.70 -2.90
CA TYR A 104 -13.06 6.93 -3.44
C TYR A 104 -11.92 7.84 -3.97
N ALA A 105 -12.26 8.81 -4.82
CA ALA A 105 -11.28 9.68 -5.49
C ALA A 105 -10.78 10.83 -4.59
N ASP A 106 -10.16 10.48 -3.47
CA ASP A 106 -9.59 11.42 -2.51
C ASP A 106 -8.37 10.80 -1.82
N PRO A 107 -7.27 11.54 -1.56
CA PRO A 107 -6.09 11.01 -0.88
C PRO A 107 -6.39 10.44 0.52
N GLU A 108 -7.45 10.91 1.20
CA GLU A 108 -7.88 10.40 2.49
C GLU A 108 -8.10 8.88 2.49
N THR A 109 -8.52 8.29 1.36
CA THR A 109 -8.72 6.83 1.28
C THR A 109 -7.47 6.03 1.61
N TYR A 110 -6.27 6.59 1.44
CA TYR A 110 -5.00 5.93 1.74
C TYR A 110 -4.57 6.08 3.20
N THR A 111 -5.26 6.87 4.02
CA THR A 111 -4.98 6.98 5.47
C THR A 111 -5.69 5.91 6.28
N ASP A 112 -6.84 5.42 5.80
CA ASP A 112 -7.66 4.40 6.47
C ASP A 112 -6.89 3.14 6.92
N PRO A 113 -5.88 2.62 6.19
CA PRO A 113 -5.11 1.45 6.63
C PRO A 113 -4.28 1.67 7.92
N PHE A 114 -3.96 2.93 8.23
CA PHE A 114 -3.02 3.36 9.28
C PHE A 114 -3.67 4.22 10.36
N TYR A 115 -4.89 4.72 10.12
CA TYR A 115 -5.67 5.46 11.10
C TYR A 115 -6.14 4.51 12.23
N PRO A 116 -6.37 4.98 13.47
CA PRO A 116 -6.81 4.11 14.56
C PRO A 116 -7.97 3.18 14.20
N GLY A 117 -7.79 1.87 14.46
CA GLY A 117 -8.73 0.83 14.05
C GLY A 117 -8.51 0.31 12.62
N GLY A 118 -7.49 0.84 11.93
CA GLY A 118 -6.91 0.30 10.72
C GLY A 118 -6.42 -1.13 10.91
N THR A 119 -6.04 -1.78 9.80
CA THR A 119 -5.72 -3.21 9.83
C THR A 119 -4.44 -3.58 9.08
N TYR A 120 -3.61 -2.60 8.73
CA TYR A 120 -2.43 -2.80 7.87
C TYR A 120 -1.12 -2.41 8.57
N ASN A 121 -1.18 -1.42 9.44
CA ASN A 121 -0.19 -1.09 10.45
C ASN A 121 -0.94 -0.45 11.62
N PHE A 122 -0.30 -0.30 12.77
CA PHE A 122 -0.94 0.16 13.99
C PHE A 122 -0.15 1.29 14.69
N PRO A 123 0.03 2.46 14.04
CA PRO A 123 0.66 3.62 14.66
C PRO A 123 0.00 4.03 15.99
N GLU A 124 -1.26 3.69 16.23
CA GLU A 124 -1.97 3.95 17.49
C GLU A 124 -1.35 3.24 18.71
N PHE A 125 -0.61 2.14 18.51
CA PHE A 125 -0.06 1.33 19.59
C PHE A 125 1.43 1.56 19.88
N VAL A 126 2.13 2.38 19.10
CA VAL A 126 3.52 2.73 19.41
C VAL A 126 3.58 3.48 20.75
N GLU A 127 4.67 3.38 21.50
CA GLU A 127 4.76 4.08 22.79
C GLU A 127 5.03 5.58 22.59
N ASP A 128 5.87 5.90 21.60
CA ASP A 128 6.25 7.26 21.22
C ASP A 128 5.15 8.02 20.44
N TYR A 129 5.47 9.26 20.05
CA TYR A 129 4.62 10.15 19.24
C TYR A 129 3.24 10.49 19.85
N THR A 130 3.03 10.26 21.15
CA THR A 130 1.86 10.79 21.86
C THR A 130 2.00 12.29 22.01
N GLU A 131 1.05 13.06 21.49
CA GLU A 131 1.03 14.52 21.62
C GLU A 131 0.24 14.96 22.86
N GLU A 132 0.24 16.26 23.15
CA GLU A 132 -0.36 16.82 24.38
C GLU A 132 -1.86 16.52 24.54
N ASN A 133 -2.57 16.28 23.43
CA ASN A 133 -3.99 15.91 23.43
C ASN A 133 -4.24 14.42 23.71
N GLY A 134 -3.18 13.62 23.88
CA GLY A 134 -3.25 12.18 24.13
C GLY A 134 -3.35 11.31 22.88
N GLU A 135 -3.47 11.91 21.70
CA GLU A 135 -3.51 11.20 20.41
C GLU A 135 -2.10 11.01 19.83
N LYS A 136 -1.97 10.06 18.91
CA LYS A 136 -0.72 9.87 18.16
C LYS A 136 -0.56 10.95 17.10
N ARG A 137 0.70 11.36 16.88
CA ARG A 137 1.07 12.35 15.85
C ARG A 137 0.45 12.06 14.49
N TYR A 138 0.50 10.81 14.02
CA TYR A 138 -0.13 10.44 12.75
C TYR A 138 -1.64 10.69 12.75
N THR A 139 -2.33 10.37 13.84
CA THR A 139 -3.77 10.61 13.99
C THR A 139 -4.08 12.10 13.92
N ASN A 140 -3.32 12.94 14.64
CA ASN A 140 -3.47 14.40 14.59
C ASN A 140 -3.19 14.98 13.20
N LEU A 141 -2.20 14.47 12.46
CA LEU A 141 -1.92 14.90 11.08
C LEU A 141 -3.10 14.58 10.15
N VAL A 142 -3.67 13.38 10.26
CA VAL A 142 -4.85 12.98 9.46
C VAL A 142 -6.09 13.79 9.84
N ASP A 143 -6.33 14.02 11.12
CA ASP A 143 -7.48 14.80 11.58
C ASP A 143 -7.40 16.27 11.18
N ALA A 144 -6.21 16.86 11.23
CA ALA A 144 -5.97 18.20 10.71
C ALA A 144 -6.28 18.28 9.20
N ALA A 145 -5.86 17.28 8.42
CA ALA A 145 -6.15 17.20 7.00
C ALA A 145 -7.66 17.02 6.72
N ARG A 146 -8.35 16.18 7.50
CA ARG A 146 -9.80 15.96 7.41
C ARG A 146 -10.61 17.22 7.76
N ALA A 147 -10.14 18.00 8.73
CA ALA A 147 -10.81 19.21 9.19
C ALA A 147 -10.77 20.35 8.15
N GLU A 148 -9.77 20.37 7.25
CA GLU A 148 -9.70 21.32 6.15
C GLU A 148 -10.68 20.93 5.04
N VAL A 149 -11.74 21.71 4.87
CA VAL A 149 -12.83 21.44 3.90
C VAL A 149 -13.06 22.58 2.90
N HIS A 150 -12.27 23.65 2.98
CA HIS A 150 -12.45 24.86 2.19
C HIS A 150 -11.29 25.08 1.20
N ASP A 151 -10.05 24.87 1.65
CA ASP A 151 -8.85 24.98 0.82
C ASP A 151 -8.33 23.59 0.44
N ILE A 152 -8.70 23.13 -0.75
CA ILE A 152 -8.28 21.82 -1.29
C ILE A 152 -6.76 21.72 -1.42
N ALA A 153 -6.07 22.82 -1.77
CA ALA A 153 -4.63 22.79 -1.93
C ALA A 153 -3.94 22.62 -0.56
N LYS A 154 -4.45 23.29 0.47
CA LYS A 154 -3.95 23.12 1.84
C LYS A 154 -4.28 21.73 2.39
N ARG A 155 -5.50 21.22 2.15
CA ARG A 155 -5.90 19.85 2.51
C ARG A 155 -4.92 18.80 1.96
N TYR A 156 -4.56 18.93 0.68
CA TYR A 156 -3.60 18.01 0.04
C TYR A 156 -2.18 18.14 0.61
N GLU A 157 -1.75 19.34 0.97
CA GLU A 157 -0.46 19.52 1.66
C GLU A 157 -0.49 18.85 3.04
N LEU A 158 -1.59 18.94 3.80
CA LEU A 158 -1.74 18.28 5.10
C LEU A 158 -1.74 16.75 4.98
N PHE A 159 -2.40 16.17 3.97
CA PHE A 159 -2.29 14.73 3.71
C PHE A 159 -0.87 14.32 3.30
N ALA A 160 -0.17 15.17 2.55
CA ALA A 160 1.23 14.93 2.22
C ALA A 160 2.14 14.98 3.45
N GLU A 161 1.84 15.82 4.45
CA GLU A 161 2.55 15.82 5.74
C GLU A 161 2.30 14.50 6.50
N ALA A 162 1.06 13.99 6.50
CA ALA A 162 0.70 12.72 7.12
C ALA A 162 1.40 11.52 6.43
N GLU A 163 1.43 11.49 5.10
CA GLU A 163 2.13 10.45 4.33
C GLU A 163 3.65 10.52 4.55
N ALA A 164 4.22 11.73 4.54
CA ALA A 164 5.64 11.92 4.80
C ALA A 164 6.04 11.33 6.16
N PHE A 165 5.26 11.57 7.23
CA PHE A 165 5.50 10.99 8.54
C PHE A 165 5.61 9.45 8.50
N LEU A 166 4.69 8.76 7.81
CA LEU A 166 4.72 7.30 7.72
C LEU A 166 5.99 6.77 7.02
N ILE A 167 6.46 7.48 5.99
CA ILE A 167 7.66 7.10 5.23
C ILE A 167 8.92 7.45 6.04
N GLU A 168 8.97 8.62 6.69
CA GLU A 168 10.09 9.08 7.51
C GLU A 168 10.37 8.15 8.68
N GLU A 169 9.32 7.73 9.38
CA GLU A 169 9.42 6.85 10.55
C GLU A 169 9.36 5.36 10.17
N ALA A 170 9.48 5.04 8.87
CA ALA A 170 9.50 3.68 8.33
C ALA A 170 8.29 2.79 8.73
N PHE A 171 7.13 3.38 9.06
CA PHE A 171 5.87 2.62 9.19
C PHE A 171 5.45 1.98 7.87
N VAL A 172 5.87 2.56 6.75
CA VAL A 172 5.65 2.02 5.41
C VAL A 172 6.92 2.16 4.58
N ILE A 173 7.15 1.17 3.70
CA ILE A 173 8.22 1.21 2.70
C ILE A 173 7.56 1.08 1.33
N PRO A 174 7.26 2.20 0.64
CA PRO A 174 6.67 2.16 -0.69
C PRO A 174 7.68 1.57 -1.68
N TYR A 175 7.31 0.51 -2.41
CA TYR A 175 8.20 -0.14 -3.37
C TYR A 175 7.60 -0.30 -4.77
N GLY A 176 6.31 0.02 -4.95
CA GLY A 176 5.67 -0.09 -6.25
C GLY A 176 4.22 0.36 -6.26
N ILE A 177 3.76 0.80 -7.42
CA ILE A 177 2.36 1.12 -7.68
C ILE A 177 1.77 -0.07 -8.46
N GLY A 178 0.73 -0.68 -7.90
CA GLY A 178 0.00 -1.75 -8.55
C GLY A 178 -0.86 -1.24 -9.71
N GLY A 179 -1.36 -2.18 -10.52
CA GLY A 179 -2.17 -1.88 -11.70
C GLY A 179 -1.43 -2.19 -12.99
N GLY A 180 -2.20 -2.54 -14.02
CA GLY A 180 -1.67 -3.08 -15.27
C GLY A 180 -1.55 -4.61 -15.27
N GLY A 181 -1.57 -5.17 -16.47
CA GLY A 181 -1.65 -6.61 -16.72
C GLY A 181 -2.57 -6.91 -17.90
N TYR A 182 -2.61 -8.17 -18.32
CA TYR A 182 -3.58 -8.66 -19.29
C TYR A 182 -4.60 -9.53 -18.58
N ALA A 183 -5.87 -9.40 -18.97
CA ALA A 183 -6.93 -10.30 -18.54
C ALA A 183 -7.52 -10.99 -19.78
N ALA A 184 -7.73 -12.29 -19.69
CA ALA A 184 -8.51 -13.04 -20.67
C ALA A 184 -9.78 -13.53 -19.97
N SER A 185 -10.94 -13.10 -20.45
CA SER A 185 -12.22 -13.37 -19.81
C SER A 185 -13.30 -13.58 -20.87
N LEU A 186 -14.26 -14.46 -20.56
CA LEU A 186 -15.50 -14.57 -21.33
C LEU A 186 -16.51 -13.48 -20.92
N PHE A 187 -16.30 -12.73 -19.85
CA PHE A 187 -17.18 -11.60 -19.51
C PHE A 187 -16.95 -10.43 -20.46
N ASN A 188 -18.02 -9.75 -20.86
CA ASN A 188 -17.91 -8.45 -21.52
C ASN A 188 -17.54 -7.36 -20.49
N PRO A 189 -16.34 -6.74 -20.56
CA PRO A 189 -15.91 -5.76 -19.57
C PRO A 189 -16.73 -4.46 -19.61
N PHE A 190 -17.31 -4.11 -20.76
CA PHE A 190 -18.05 -2.85 -20.95
C PHE A 190 -19.49 -2.91 -20.43
N GLU A 191 -19.99 -4.10 -20.09
CA GLU A 191 -21.29 -4.30 -19.43
C GLU A 191 -21.16 -4.32 -17.90
N SER A 192 -19.94 -4.30 -17.35
CA SER A 192 -19.71 -4.28 -15.91
C SER A 192 -20.25 -3.00 -15.29
N GLN A 193 -20.63 -3.07 -14.01
CA GLN A 193 -20.70 -1.87 -13.19
C GLN A 193 -19.32 -1.20 -13.18
N TYR A 194 -19.27 0.07 -13.54
CA TYR A 194 -18.04 0.85 -13.62
C TYR A 194 -17.94 1.84 -12.48
N SER A 195 -16.81 1.81 -11.78
CA SER A 195 -16.33 2.86 -10.89
C SER A 195 -14.82 2.95 -11.09
N PRO A 196 -14.22 4.16 -11.16
CA PRO A 196 -12.77 4.30 -11.27
C PRO A 196 -12.04 3.94 -9.96
N PHE A 197 -12.76 3.68 -8.88
CA PHE A 197 -12.28 3.31 -7.55
C PHE A 197 -13.13 2.21 -6.93
N GLY A 198 -12.59 1.57 -5.89
CA GLY A 198 -13.20 0.47 -5.16
C GLY A 198 -13.29 -0.83 -5.98
N VAL A 199 -14.16 -1.73 -5.53
CA VAL A 199 -14.26 -3.11 -6.05
C VAL A 199 -15.42 -3.33 -7.01
N SER A 200 -15.86 -2.31 -7.74
CA SER A 200 -17.02 -2.41 -8.64
C SER A 200 -16.83 -3.44 -9.76
N SER A 201 -15.58 -3.60 -10.23
CA SER A 201 -15.18 -4.60 -11.22
C SER A 201 -15.29 -6.05 -10.73
N SER A 202 -15.43 -6.28 -9.42
CA SER A 202 -15.63 -7.61 -8.83
C SER A 202 -17.09 -8.08 -8.88
N ARG A 203 -18.00 -7.30 -9.48
CA ARG A 203 -19.44 -7.58 -9.56
C ARG A 203 -19.85 -8.04 -10.95
N TYR A 204 -20.59 -9.14 -11.01
CA TYR A 204 -21.03 -9.75 -12.28
C TYR A 204 -22.46 -9.39 -12.71
N LYS A 205 -23.18 -8.60 -11.91
CA LYS A 205 -24.60 -8.31 -12.17
C LYS A 205 -24.75 -7.50 -13.47
N GLY A 206 -25.50 -8.06 -14.42
CA GLY A 206 -25.78 -7.41 -15.70
C GLY A 206 -24.78 -7.74 -16.81
N GLN A 207 -23.69 -8.44 -16.50
CA GLN A 207 -22.72 -8.88 -17.50
C GLN A 207 -23.17 -10.16 -18.20
N ARG A 208 -22.85 -10.25 -19.49
CA ARG A 208 -23.05 -11.47 -20.28
C ARG A 208 -21.72 -12.18 -20.53
N LEU A 209 -21.84 -13.49 -20.74
CA LEU A 209 -20.75 -14.31 -21.26
C LEU A 209 -20.71 -14.23 -22.79
N LEU A 210 -19.53 -13.97 -23.32
CA LEU A 210 -19.17 -14.05 -24.72
C LEU A 210 -18.85 -15.51 -25.08
N ALA A 211 -19.03 -15.87 -26.34
CA ALA A 211 -18.65 -17.19 -26.85
C ALA A 211 -17.12 -17.39 -26.90
N LYS A 212 -16.37 -16.30 -27.08
CA LYS A 212 -14.91 -16.24 -27.07
C LYS A 212 -14.46 -14.93 -26.40
N PRO A 213 -13.29 -14.88 -25.76
CA PRO A 213 -12.77 -13.64 -25.19
C PRO A 213 -12.52 -12.59 -26.28
N MET A 214 -12.67 -11.31 -25.95
CA MET A 214 -12.32 -10.23 -26.87
C MET A 214 -10.81 -10.21 -27.10
N ASN A 215 -10.39 -9.97 -28.35
CA ASN A 215 -9.00 -9.63 -28.64
C ASN A 215 -8.73 -8.13 -28.44
N THR A 216 -7.47 -7.71 -28.56
CA THR A 216 -7.04 -6.32 -28.34
C THR A 216 -7.74 -5.31 -29.27
N GLU A 217 -7.97 -5.66 -30.54
CA GLU A 217 -8.62 -4.77 -31.50
C GLU A 217 -10.12 -4.61 -31.18
N GLU A 218 -10.80 -5.73 -30.89
CA GLU A 218 -12.21 -5.76 -30.48
C GLU A 218 -12.42 -4.96 -29.19
N TYR A 219 -11.52 -5.11 -28.21
CA TYR A 219 -11.54 -4.36 -26.96
C TYR A 219 -11.39 -2.85 -27.19
N LYS A 220 -10.35 -2.42 -27.93
CA LYS A 220 -10.11 -0.99 -28.20
C LYS A 220 -11.29 -0.34 -28.90
N LYS A 221 -11.87 -1.02 -29.90
CA LYS A 221 -13.04 -0.52 -30.62
C LYS A 221 -14.25 -0.35 -29.70
N GLN A 222 -14.52 -1.31 -28.80
CA GLN A 222 -15.64 -1.21 -27.87
C GLN A 222 -15.39 -0.19 -26.74
N LEU A 223 -14.13 -0.02 -26.31
CA LEU A 223 -13.75 1.01 -25.34
C LEU A 223 -14.12 2.40 -25.84
N GLU A 224 -13.79 2.74 -27.10
CA GLU A 224 -14.15 4.04 -27.67
C GLU A 224 -15.67 4.28 -27.72
N VAL A 225 -16.46 3.23 -27.96
CA VAL A 225 -17.93 3.32 -27.94
C VAL A 225 -18.41 3.57 -26.51
N TRP A 226 -17.94 2.76 -25.57
CA TRP A 226 -18.31 2.84 -24.17
C TRP A 226 -17.96 4.20 -23.55
N GLU A 227 -16.77 4.75 -23.85
CA GLU A 227 -16.35 6.07 -23.37
C GLU A 227 -17.26 7.19 -23.85
N LYS A 228 -17.67 7.15 -25.14
CA LYS A 228 -18.61 8.13 -25.72
C LYS A 228 -19.99 8.04 -25.07
N GLU A 229 -20.50 6.83 -24.88
CA GLU A 229 -21.80 6.60 -24.24
C GLU A 229 -21.79 7.04 -22.78
N ARG A 230 -20.73 6.71 -22.04
CA ARG A 230 -20.54 7.15 -20.65
C ARG A 230 -20.49 8.67 -20.55
N ALA A 231 -19.69 9.34 -21.39
CA ALA A 231 -19.59 10.80 -21.40
C ALA A 231 -20.94 11.46 -21.71
N LYS A 232 -21.77 10.85 -22.56
CA LYS A 232 -23.14 11.32 -22.84
C LYS A 232 -24.07 11.11 -21.64
N ALA A 233 -24.01 9.95 -20.98
CA ALA A 233 -24.83 9.65 -19.82
C ALA A 233 -24.55 10.60 -18.64
N LEU A 234 -23.28 10.92 -18.39
CA LEU A 234 -22.86 11.84 -17.31
C LEU A 234 -23.32 13.29 -17.53
N LYS A 235 -23.54 13.73 -18.77
CA LYS A 235 -24.08 15.07 -19.06
C LYS A 235 -25.57 15.21 -18.75
N ASN A 236 -26.27 14.08 -18.62
CA ASN A 236 -27.71 14.03 -18.38
C ASN A 236 -28.05 13.71 -16.91
N GLN A 237 -27.04 13.67 -16.03
CA GLN A 237 -27.18 13.60 -14.57
C GLN A 237 -27.05 15.00 -13.98
#